data_AF-A0A1L8CPF8-F1
#
_entry.id   AF-A0A1L8CPF8-F1
#
_cell.length_a   1.000
_cell.length_b   1.000
_cell.length_c   1.000
_cell.angle_alpha   90.00
_cell.angle_beta   90.00
_cell.angle_gamma   90.00
#
_symmetry.space_group_name_H-M   'P 1'
#
loop_
_entity.id
_entity.type
_entity.pdbx_description
1 polymer ?
#
loop_
_entity_poly.entity_id
_entity_poly.type
_entity_poly.pdbx_seq_one_letter_code
_entity_poly.pdbx_strand_id
1 'polypeptide(L)'
;MLKFKRVLGLSLFWASWILWAAMLFVPFVLDTDAATITIVVTTCLVVAEVSFIVSLFLLGKPFYQAFKARLKPYLFKLTARGPEKE
;
A
#
# COMPACT_ATOMS: atom_id res chain seq x y z
N MET A 1 9.39 13.78 20.71
CA MET A 1 9.43 12.37 20.25
C MET A 1 8.29 11.94 19.33
N LEU A 2 7.04 12.44 19.48
CA LEU A 2 5.89 12.11 18.61
C LEU A 2 6.12 12.39 17.10
N LYS A 3 6.87 13.43 16.76
CA LYS A 3 7.20 13.77 15.37
C LYS A 3 8.04 12.69 14.68
N PHE A 4 9.02 12.11 15.38
CA PHE A 4 9.93 11.11 14.80
C PHE A 4 9.19 9.81 14.43
N LYS A 5 8.34 9.29 15.32
CA LYS A 5 7.51 8.10 15.03
C LYS A 5 6.57 8.31 13.85
N ARG A 6 5.98 9.51 13.73
CA ARG A 6 5.15 9.88 12.58
C ARG A 6 5.94 9.94 11.29
N VAL A 7 7.11 10.57 11.30
CA VAL A 7 7.98 10.65 10.11
C VAL A 7 8.42 9.25 9.68
N LEU A 8 8.81 8.40 10.64
CA LEU A 8 9.28 7.04 10.37
C LEU A 8 8.21 6.17 9.71
N GLY A 9 6.99 6.19 10.22
CA GLY A 9 5.94 5.42 9.56
C GLY A 9 5.45 6.09 8.26
N LEU A 10 5.52 7.42 8.12
CA LEU A 10 5.23 8.06 6.83
C LEU A 10 6.29 7.67 5.78
N SER A 11 7.56 7.56 6.17
CA SER A 11 8.62 7.06 5.30
C SER A 11 8.44 5.58 4.94
N LEU A 12 7.99 4.72 5.88
CA LEU A 12 7.66 3.33 5.56
C LEU A 12 6.49 3.22 4.59
N PHE A 13 5.48 4.07 4.75
CA PHE A 13 4.33 4.14 3.85
C PHE A 13 4.76 4.54 2.44
N TRP A 14 5.57 5.58 2.30
CA TRP A 14 6.13 5.99 1.01
C TRP A 14 7.06 4.92 0.41
N ALA A 15 7.89 4.27 1.23
CA ALA A 15 8.76 3.19 0.78
C ALA A 15 7.96 1.99 0.25
N SER A 16 6.85 1.61 0.91
CA SER A 16 5.93 0.59 0.41
C SER A 16 5.34 0.96 -0.93
N TRP A 17 4.95 2.23 -1.12
CA TRP A 17 4.38 2.70 -2.37
C TRP A 17 5.41 2.70 -3.51
N ILE A 18 6.66 3.05 -3.20
CA ILE A 18 7.77 2.99 -4.14
C ILE A 18 8.09 1.54 -4.52
N LEU A 19 8.06 0.59 -3.58
CA LEU A 19 8.21 -0.84 -3.89
C LEU A 19 7.10 -1.33 -4.85
N TRP A 20 5.86 -0.90 -4.60
CA TRP A 20 4.72 -1.19 -5.47
C TRP A 20 4.88 -0.60 -6.88
N ALA A 21 5.44 0.59 -7.00
CA ALA A 21 5.77 1.17 -8.30
C ALA A 21 6.94 0.39 -8.96
N ALA A 22 7.99 0.09 -8.19
CA ALA A 22 9.19 -0.58 -8.68
C ALA A 22 8.89 -1.98 -9.26
N MET A 23 8.00 -2.76 -8.63
CA MET A 23 7.62 -4.08 -9.14
C MET A 23 6.98 -4.06 -10.54
N LEU A 24 6.30 -2.97 -10.91
CA LEU A 24 5.75 -2.81 -12.27
C LEU A 24 6.83 -2.58 -13.32
N PHE A 25 7.98 -2.04 -12.91
CA PHE A 25 9.13 -1.82 -13.79
C PHE A 25 10.11 -3.00 -13.81
N VAL A 26 10.05 -3.93 -12.85
CA VAL A 26 10.89 -5.14 -12.82
C VAL A 26 10.91 -5.89 -14.16
N PRO A 27 9.78 -6.23 -14.81
CA PRO A 27 9.82 -6.97 -16.08
C PRO A 27 10.40 -6.17 -17.26
N PHE A 28 10.56 -4.86 -17.13
CA PHE A 28 11.16 -4.00 -18.17
C PHE A 28 12.65 -3.73 -17.94
N VAL A 29 13.13 -3.92 -16.71
CA VAL A 29 14.52 -3.59 -16.30
C VAL A 29 15.37 -4.85 -16.14
N LEU A 30 14.77 -5.97 -15.76
CA LEU A 30 15.47 -7.25 -15.59
C LEU A 30 15.22 -8.16 -16.81
N ASP A 31 16.29 -8.42 -17.55
CA ASP A 31 16.33 -9.41 -18.63
C ASP A 31 16.70 -10.78 -18.02
N THR A 32 15.73 -11.42 -17.36
CA THR A 32 15.94 -12.68 -16.63
C THR A 32 14.70 -13.58 -16.80
N ASP A 33 14.85 -14.87 -16.54
CA ASP A 33 13.77 -15.85 -16.67
C ASP A 33 12.53 -15.46 -15.84
N ALA A 34 11.35 -15.82 -16.36
CA ALA A 34 10.06 -15.50 -15.77
C ALA A 34 9.92 -16.04 -14.33
N ALA A 35 10.55 -17.17 -14.01
CA ALA A 35 10.54 -17.72 -12.66
C ALA A 35 11.23 -16.77 -11.67
N THR A 36 12.39 -16.23 -12.02
CA THR A 36 13.14 -15.30 -11.17
C THR A 36 12.39 -13.98 -10.99
N ILE A 37 11.81 -13.44 -12.08
CA ILE A 37 10.99 -12.22 -12.01
C ILE A 37 9.81 -12.41 -11.07
N THR A 38 9.11 -13.55 -11.18
CA THR A 38 7.95 -13.87 -10.32
C THR A 38 8.33 -13.92 -8.85
N ILE A 39 9.46 -14.56 -8.52
CA ILE A 39 9.96 -14.63 -7.15
C ILE A 39 10.26 -13.22 -6.62
N VAL A 40 11.00 -12.41 -7.38
CA VAL A 40 11.39 -11.05 -6.97
C VAL A 40 10.16 -10.16 -6.76
N VAL A 41 9.20 -10.18 -7.68
CA VAL A 41 7.96 -9.40 -7.57
C VAL A 41 7.14 -9.86 -6.36
N THR A 42 6.99 -11.17 -6.17
CA THR A 42 6.21 -11.71 -5.05
C THR A 42 6.84 -11.36 -3.70
N THR A 43 8.15 -11.49 -3.57
CA THR A 43 8.87 -11.10 -2.34
C THR A 43 8.77 -9.59 -2.10
N CYS A 44 8.96 -8.76 -3.12
CA CYS A 44 8.79 -7.31 -3.00
C CYS A 44 7.36 -6.95 -2.56
N LEU A 45 6.35 -7.60 -3.12
CA LEU A 45 4.95 -7.38 -2.77
C LEU A 45 4.68 -7.72 -1.30
N VAL A 46 5.14 -8.89 -0.83
CA VAL A 46 4.99 -9.27 0.58
C VAL A 46 5.68 -8.27 1.51
N VAL A 47 6.91 -7.85 1.20
CA VAL A 47 7.66 -6.87 2.01
C VAL A 47 6.97 -5.50 2.00
N ALA A 48 6.42 -5.08 0.86
CA ALA A 48 5.64 -3.85 0.74
C ALA A 48 4.40 -3.89 1.63
N GLU A 49 3.58 -4.94 1.53
CA GLU A 49 2.37 -5.11 2.35
C GLU A 49 2.70 -5.12 3.86
N VAL A 50 3.73 -5.86 4.27
CA VAL A 50 4.16 -5.89 5.68
C VAL A 50 4.62 -4.49 6.13
N SER A 51 5.41 -3.80 5.32
CA SER A 51 5.87 -2.43 5.63
C SER A 51 4.70 -1.44 5.72
N PHE A 52 3.69 -1.59 4.87
CA PHE A 52 2.47 -0.79 4.91
C PHE A 52 1.68 -1.01 6.20
N ILE A 53 1.46 -2.28 6.59
CA ILE A 53 0.76 -2.65 7.83
C ILE A 53 1.52 -2.14 9.06
N VAL A 54 2.84 -2.31 9.08
CA VAL A 54 3.70 -1.78 10.15
C VAL A 54 3.62 -0.25 10.19
N SER A 55 3.58 0.43 9.05
CA SER A 55 3.41 1.89 9.00
C SER A 55 2.08 2.36 9.60
N LEU A 56 0.99 1.64 9.32
CA LEU A 56 -0.33 1.92 9.88
C LEU A 56 -0.33 1.73 11.39
N PHE A 57 0.30 0.67 11.87
CA PHE A 57 0.44 0.41 13.30
C PHE A 57 1.29 1.47 14.00
N LEU A 58 2.39 1.89 13.38
CA LEU A 58 3.32 2.89 13.93
C LEU A 58 2.71 4.30 13.98
N LEU A 59 1.91 4.69 12.97
CA LEU A 59 1.22 5.98 12.95
C LEU A 59 -0.05 6.01 13.83
N GLY A 60 -0.63 4.84 14.08
CA GLY A 60 -1.72 4.63 15.03
C GLY A 60 -3.05 5.28 14.64
N LYS A 61 -3.93 5.43 15.65
CA LYS A 61 -5.31 5.95 15.54
C LYS A 61 -5.48 7.22 14.68
N PRO A 62 -4.69 8.29 14.83
CA PRO A 62 -4.95 9.52 14.09
C PRO A 62 -4.74 9.37 12.58
N PHE A 63 -3.80 8.54 12.15
CA PHE A 63 -3.60 8.27 10.72
C PHE A 63 -4.61 7.26 10.18
N TYR A 64 -4.93 6.21 10.95
CA TYR A 64 -5.99 5.28 10.59
C TYR A 64 -7.34 5.99 10.40
N GLN A 65 -7.68 6.94 11.27
CA GLN A 65 -8.88 7.77 11.13
C GLN A 65 -8.83 8.66 9.89
N ALA A 66 -7.70 9.28 9.59
CA ALA A 66 -7.52 10.09 8.37
C ALA A 66 -7.60 9.23 7.10
N PHE A 67 -6.98 8.05 7.10
CA PHE A 67 -7.04 7.10 6.00
C PHE A 67 -8.46 6.57 5.77
N LYS A 68 -9.14 6.17 6.84
CA LYS A 68 -10.54 5.75 6.80
C LYS A 68 -11.46 6.87 6.31
N ALA A 69 -11.23 8.12 6.74
CA ALA A 69 -11.97 9.28 6.26
C ALA A 69 -11.77 9.51 4.75
N ARG A 70 -10.57 9.26 4.22
CA ARG A 70 -10.30 9.32 2.78
C ARG A 70 -10.87 8.13 2.00
N LEU A 71 -10.93 6.93 2.58
CA LEU A 71 -11.51 5.75 1.92
C LEU A 71 -13.05 5.76 1.92
N LYS A 72 -13.67 6.32 2.97
CA LYS A 72 -15.13 6.40 3.14
C LYS A 72 -15.89 6.94 1.92
N PRO A 73 -15.46 8.04 1.25
CA PRO A 73 -16.15 8.52 0.04
C PRO A 73 -16.04 7.56 -1.15
N TYR A 74 -14.98 6.74 -1.25
CA TYR A 74 -14.85 5.73 -2.30
C TYR A 74 -15.71 4.51 -2.02
N LEU A 75 -15.79 4.06 -0.76
CA LEU A 75 -16.70 2.97 -0.36
C LEU A 75 -18.17 3.35 -0.55
N PHE A 76 -18.57 4.58 -0.19
CA PHE A 76 -19.96 5.01 -0.32
C PHE A 76 -20.41 5.09 -1.79
N LYS A 77 -19.51 5.45 -2.71
CA LYS A 77 -19.77 5.42 -4.15
C LYS A 77 -19.93 4.00 -4.71
N LEU A 78 -19.32 2.99 -4.09
CA LEU A 78 -19.48 1.59 -4.49
C LEU A 78 -20.78 0.99 -3.94
N THR A 79 -21.17 1.34 -2.72
CA THR A 79 -22.45 0.87 -2.12
C THR A 79 -23.67 1.59 -2.70
N ALA A 80 -23.55 2.83 -3.16
CA ALA A 80 -24.65 3.56 -3.80
C ALA A 80 -24.95 3.11 -5.25
N ARG A 81 -24.17 2.16 -5.81
CA ARG A 81 -24.28 1.70 -7.20
C ARG A 81 -24.86 0.28 -7.36
N GLY A 82 -25.66 -0.21 -6.42
CA GLY A 82 -26.53 -1.36 -6.68
C GLY A 82 -27.42 -1.78 -5.50
N PRO A 83 -28.61 -2.39 -5.75
CA PRO A 83 -29.32 -2.56 -7.02
C PRO A 83 -30.48 -1.55 -7.16
N GLU A 84 -30.63 -0.97 -8.34
CA GLU A 84 -31.91 -0.39 -8.77
C GLU A 84 -32.87 -1.58 -8.84
N LYS A 85 -33.93 -1.52 -8.04
CA LYS A 85 -34.91 -2.60 -7.91
C LYS A 85 -35.68 -2.70 -9.23
N GLU A 86 -35.48 -3.78 -9.97
CA GLU A 86 -36.47 -4.27 -10.94
C GLU A 86 -37.79 -4.63 -10.24
#